data_AF-A0A6I7YXN0-F1
#
_entry.id   AF-A0A6I7YXN0-F1
#
_cell.length_a   1.000
_cell.length_b   1.000
_cell.length_c   1.000
_cell.angle_alpha   90.00
_cell.angle_beta   90.00
_cell.angle_gamma   90.00
#
_symmetry.space_group_name_H-M   'P 1'
#
loop_
_entity.id
_entity.type
_entity.pdbx_description
1 polymer ?
#
loop_
_entity_poly.entity_id
_entity_poly.type
_entity_poly.pdbx_seq_one_letter_code
_entity_poly.pdbx_strand_id
1 'polypeptide(L)'
;MLFSPAAHFFSLGRVTVGRSLVTAVLTVVLSALFLSAPPAHAASGQISGLAGKCADVAGANSANGTAVQLYDCNGTAAQSWSNPGDGTLRALGKCLDIVDRGTADGAAVQLWDCAGSANQQWVVTAAHDIVNPAANKCLDVRGNSSANGGRLQIWTCTGAANQKWNAPASGGGGTNPSGFVVSEGQFNQMFPGRNGFYTYSGLVQALSAYPGFANSGSDTVKKQEAAAFLANVNHETGGLVYVVEQNTANYPHYCDAGQPYGCPAGQAAYYGRGPIQLSWNFNYKAAGDALGIDLLGNPWRVEQDSAVAWKTGLWYWNTQSGPGSMTPHNAMVNQAGFGQTIRSINGSLECDGRNPAQVQSRVSAYQQFTAILGVAPGNNLYC
;
A
#
# COMPACT_ATOMS: atom_id res chain seq x y z
N MET A 1 -84.75 28.45 30.32
CA MET A 1 -84.46 27.43 29.31
C MET A 1 -83.10 26.84 29.66
N LEU A 2 -83.07 25.95 30.66
CA LEU A 2 -83.08 24.47 30.57
C LEU A 2 -81.70 23.99 30.05
N PHE A 3 -80.82 23.30 30.78
CA PHE A 3 -80.69 22.83 32.17
C PHE A 3 -79.17 22.59 32.38
N SER A 4 -78.59 23.13 33.45
CA SER A 4 -77.63 22.38 34.32
C SER A 4 -78.52 21.63 35.34
N PRO A 5 -78.18 20.55 36.09
CA PRO A 5 -76.88 20.18 36.66
C PRO A 5 -76.69 18.64 36.83
N ALA A 6 -75.68 18.10 37.51
CA ALA A 6 -75.75 17.70 38.93
C ALA A 6 -74.37 17.09 39.30
N ALA A 7 -73.62 17.61 40.29
CA ALA A 7 -73.82 17.47 41.75
C ALA A 7 -73.51 16.03 42.21
N HIS A 8 -72.86 15.71 43.33
CA HIS A 8 -72.38 16.43 44.52
C HIS A 8 -71.38 15.47 45.21
N PHE A 9 -70.26 15.98 45.72
CA PHE A 9 -69.89 15.99 47.15
C PHE A 9 -70.00 14.67 47.96
N PHE A 10 -68.85 14.19 48.45
CA PHE A 10 -68.60 13.72 49.84
C PHE A 10 -67.07 13.75 50.03
N SER A 11 -66.49 14.77 50.67
CA SER A 11 -66.27 14.96 52.12
C SER A 11 -65.19 14.07 52.76
N LEU A 12 -64.04 14.72 52.99
CA LEU A 12 -63.14 14.69 54.15
C LEU A 12 -62.42 13.38 54.57
N GLY A 13 -61.09 13.43 54.45
CA GLY A 13 -60.14 12.69 55.27
C GLY A 13 -58.73 13.24 55.10
N ARG A 14 -58.29 14.16 55.97
CA ARG A 14 -56.88 14.59 56.08
C ARG A 14 -56.06 13.46 56.70
N VAL A 15 -54.95 13.06 56.08
CA VAL A 15 -53.71 12.69 56.80
C VAL A 15 -52.50 13.11 55.95
N THR A 16 -51.56 13.77 56.61
CA THR A 16 -50.32 14.31 56.06
C THR A 16 -49.16 13.31 56.25
N VAL A 17 -48.16 13.42 55.36
CA VAL A 17 -46.75 12.98 55.48
C VAL A 17 -46.42 11.52 55.14
N GLY A 18 -45.51 11.36 54.16
CA GLY A 18 -44.74 10.13 53.97
C GLY A 18 -44.01 10.06 52.63
N ARG A 19 -42.83 10.70 52.53
CA ARG A 19 -41.87 10.51 51.42
C ARG A 19 -41.56 9.02 51.24
N SER A 20 -41.65 8.50 50.01
CA SER A 20 -40.62 7.67 49.35
C SER A 20 -41.16 7.12 48.03
N LEU A 21 -40.77 7.73 46.91
CA LEU A 21 -40.86 7.12 45.59
C LEU A 21 -39.44 6.81 45.13
N VAL A 22 -39.08 5.53 45.30
CA VAL A 22 -37.87 4.92 44.74
C VAL A 22 -37.99 4.98 43.22
N THR A 23 -37.22 5.85 42.58
CA THR A 23 -37.07 5.81 41.11
C THR A 23 -35.83 4.97 40.82
N ALA A 24 -36.04 3.74 40.36
CA ALA A 24 -34.96 2.86 39.94
C ALA A 24 -34.39 3.36 38.61
N VAL A 25 -33.18 3.94 38.63
CA VAL A 25 -32.39 4.21 37.43
C VAL A 25 -31.52 2.99 37.16
N LEU A 26 -31.95 2.13 36.23
CA LEU A 26 -31.16 1.01 35.76
C LEU A 26 -30.17 1.53 34.70
N THR A 27 -28.98 1.95 35.13
CA THR A 27 -27.84 2.17 34.21
C THR A 27 -27.06 0.87 34.11
N VAL A 28 -27.20 0.17 32.98
CA VAL A 28 -26.33 -0.95 32.65
C VAL A 28 -24.98 -0.37 32.20
N VAL A 29 -24.00 -0.37 33.09
CA VAL A 29 -22.60 -0.09 32.74
C VAL A 29 -22.04 -1.35 32.10
N LEU A 30 -22.02 -1.38 30.76
CA LEU A 30 -21.33 -2.42 30.01
C LEU A 30 -19.83 -2.09 30.02
N SER A 31 -19.12 -2.53 31.05
CA SER A 31 -17.65 -2.45 31.10
C SER A 31 -17.08 -3.42 30.07
N ALA A 32 -16.81 -2.92 28.86
CA ALA A 32 -15.98 -3.62 27.88
C ALA A 32 -14.55 -3.71 28.45
N LEU A 33 -14.19 -4.90 28.93
CA LEU A 33 -12.79 -5.29 29.13
C LEU A 33 -12.12 -5.34 27.74
N PHE A 34 -11.59 -4.21 27.30
CA PHE A 34 -10.63 -4.18 26.22
C PHE A 34 -9.39 -4.93 26.70
N LEU A 35 -9.24 -6.20 26.30
CA LEU A 35 -7.91 -6.79 26.20
C LEU A 35 -7.17 -5.97 25.13
N SER A 36 -6.38 -5.00 25.59
CA SER A 36 -5.36 -4.37 24.77
C SER A 36 -4.37 -5.47 24.39
N ALA A 37 -4.49 -5.97 23.16
CA ALA A 37 -3.40 -6.69 22.54
C ALA A 37 -2.17 -5.77 22.61
N PRO A 38 -1.02 -6.23 23.16
CA PRO A 38 0.17 -5.42 23.15
C PRO A 38 0.47 -5.02 21.70
N PRO A 39 0.86 -3.76 21.43
CA PRO A 39 1.22 -3.36 20.08
C PRO A 39 2.28 -4.34 19.57
N ALA A 40 2.06 -4.88 18.36
CA ALA A 40 3.05 -5.69 17.66
C ALA A 40 4.36 -4.87 17.62
N HIS A 41 5.32 -5.25 18.45
CA HIS A 41 6.59 -4.55 18.51
C HIS A 41 7.28 -4.73 17.17
N ALA A 42 7.70 -3.62 16.55
CA ALA A 42 8.60 -3.67 15.41
C ALA A 42 9.79 -4.56 15.79
N ALA A 43 10.16 -5.51 14.92
CA ALA A 43 11.35 -6.31 15.14
C ALA A 43 12.53 -5.35 15.26
N SER A 44 13.10 -5.35 16.46
CA SER A 44 14.17 -4.47 16.89
C SER A 44 15.39 -5.35 17.12
N GLY A 45 16.56 -4.90 16.70
CA GLY A 45 17.79 -5.66 16.83
C GLY A 45 18.97 -4.95 16.19
N GLN A 46 20.12 -5.59 16.27
CA GLN A 46 21.32 -5.09 15.63
C GLN A 46 21.23 -5.25 14.11
N ILE A 47 21.75 -4.25 13.38
CA ILE A 47 22.10 -4.41 11.98
C ILE A 47 23.59 -4.78 11.95
N SER A 48 23.89 -6.06 11.73
CA SER A 48 25.26 -6.56 11.65
C SER A 48 25.69 -6.79 10.21
N GLY A 49 26.97 -6.62 9.89
CA GLY A 49 27.48 -6.73 8.53
C GLY A 49 28.95 -7.13 8.50
N LEU A 50 29.76 -6.38 7.76
CA LEU A 50 31.17 -6.66 7.54
C LEU A 50 31.92 -7.01 8.83
N ALA A 51 32.65 -8.13 8.81
CA ALA A 51 33.41 -8.66 9.95
C ALA A 51 32.60 -8.89 11.24
N GLY A 52 31.27 -9.09 11.12
CA GLY A 52 30.38 -9.29 12.28
C GLY A 52 30.13 -8.03 13.09
N LYS A 53 30.47 -6.85 12.55
CA LYS A 53 30.31 -5.55 13.22
C LYS A 53 28.95 -4.94 12.95
N CYS A 54 28.57 -3.99 13.78
CA CYS A 54 27.24 -3.39 13.80
C CYS A 54 27.23 -1.99 13.16
N ALA A 55 26.11 -1.65 12.52
CA ALA A 55 25.77 -0.25 12.23
C ALA A 55 25.45 0.45 13.56
N ASP A 56 26.16 1.53 13.83
CA ASP A 56 26.26 2.17 15.13
C ASP A 56 26.04 3.68 14.99
N VAL A 57 25.22 4.26 15.87
CA VAL A 57 25.12 5.72 15.99
C VAL A 57 26.30 6.23 16.82
N ALA A 58 27.18 7.01 16.18
CA ALA A 58 28.45 7.40 16.78
C ALA A 58 28.28 8.09 18.14
N GLY A 59 28.93 7.50 19.16
CA GLY A 59 28.91 8.00 20.53
C GLY A 59 27.55 7.94 21.20
N ALA A 60 26.60 7.15 20.67
CA ALA A 60 25.20 7.13 21.09
C ALA A 60 24.52 8.50 21.08
N ASN A 61 25.03 9.43 20.25
CA ASN A 61 24.52 10.79 20.18
C ASN A 61 23.24 10.81 19.34
N SER A 62 22.13 11.20 19.95
CA SER A 62 20.85 11.30 19.26
C SER A 62 20.64 12.60 18.51
N ALA A 63 21.64 13.49 18.40
CA ALA A 63 21.50 14.73 17.63
C ALA A 63 21.38 14.46 16.12
N ASN A 64 20.60 15.30 15.42
CA ASN A 64 20.56 15.30 13.95
C ASN A 64 21.97 15.55 13.39
N GLY A 65 22.34 14.78 12.37
CA GLY A 65 23.67 14.86 11.77
C GLY A 65 24.70 13.92 12.39
N THR A 66 24.34 13.19 13.45
CA THR A 66 25.25 12.21 14.04
C THR A 66 25.58 11.14 13.00
N ALA A 67 26.88 10.85 12.84
CA ALA A 67 27.33 9.86 11.88
C ALA A 67 26.84 8.45 12.26
N VAL A 68 26.41 7.68 11.26
CA VAL A 68 26.27 6.23 11.40
C VAL A 68 27.56 5.58 10.90
N GLN A 69 28.11 4.69 11.71
CA GLN A 69 29.43 4.10 11.52
C GLN A 69 29.38 2.57 11.68
N LEU A 70 30.43 1.89 11.22
CA LEU A 70 30.69 0.50 11.58
C LEU A 70 31.42 0.47 12.91
N TYR A 71 30.93 -0.33 13.86
CA TYR A 71 31.55 -0.48 15.18
C TYR A 71 31.35 -1.89 15.73
N ASP A 72 32.24 -2.33 16.61
CA ASP A 72 32.07 -3.61 17.31
C ASP A 72 30.71 -3.65 18.01
N CYS A 73 30.01 -4.77 17.86
CA CYS A 73 28.71 -4.95 18.47
C CYS A 73 28.83 -4.91 20.00
N ASN A 74 28.18 -3.95 20.64
CA ASN A 74 28.32 -3.61 22.05
C ASN A 74 26.99 -3.65 22.83
N GLY A 75 25.87 -3.94 22.16
CA GLY A 75 24.56 -4.13 22.78
C GLY A 75 23.90 -2.84 23.29
N THR A 76 24.49 -1.67 23.04
CA THR A 76 23.90 -0.38 23.44
C THR A 76 22.72 0.00 22.55
N ALA A 77 21.91 0.96 23.01
CA ALA A 77 20.81 1.50 22.22
C ALA A 77 21.26 2.17 20.90
N ALA A 78 22.54 2.57 20.79
CA ALA A 78 23.13 3.11 19.56
C ALA A 78 23.21 2.09 18.41
N GLN A 79 23.09 0.80 18.73
CA GLN A 79 23.10 -0.30 17.77
C GLN A 79 21.77 -1.06 17.75
N SER A 80 20.77 -0.60 18.51
CA SER A 80 19.43 -1.16 18.48
C SER A 80 18.63 -0.43 17.42
N TRP A 81 18.44 -1.09 16.28
CA TRP A 81 17.68 -0.57 15.17
C TRP A 81 16.29 -1.22 15.15
N SER A 82 15.25 -0.44 14.90
CA SER A 82 13.94 -0.96 14.54
C SER A 82 13.71 -0.82 13.05
N ASN A 83 13.04 -1.82 12.50
CA ASN A 83 12.51 -1.79 11.14
C ASN A 83 10.98 -1.85 11.26
N PRO A 84 10.29 -0.72 11.48
CA PRO A 84 8.82 -0.69 11.59
C PRO A 84 8.11 -1.07 10.27
N GLY A 85 8.87 -1.26 9.20
CA GLY A 85 8.40 -1.64 7.88
C GLY A 85 8.11 -0.45 6.97
N ASP A 86 7.94 0.77 7.49
CA ASP A 86 7.54 1.99 6.73
C ASP A 86 8.63 2.56 5.82
N GLY A 87 9.52 1.69 5.37
CA GLY A 87 10.73 2.01 4.64
C GLY A 87 11.81 2.67 5.50
N THR A 88 11.57 2.99 6.78
CA THR A 88 12.62 3.57 7.61
C THR A 88 13.35 2.52 8.45
N LEU A 89 14.62 2.75 8.73
CA LEU A 89 15.39 2.05 9.76
C LEU A 89 15.68 3.06 10.86
N ARG A 90 15.38 2.74 12.12
CA ARG A 90 15.39 3.72 13.21
C ARG A 90 16.26 3.30 14.38
N ALA A 91 17.07 4.23 14.89
CA ALA A 91 17.80 4.10 16.14
C ALA A 91 17.62 5.37 16.96
N LEU A 92 17.60 5.23 18.29
CA LEU A 92 17.47 6.37 19.21
C LEU A 92 16.29 7.33 18.89
N GLY A 93 15.19 6.78 18.35
CA GLY A 93 14.00 7.55 17.98
C GLY A 93 14.08 8.32 16.65
N LYS A 94 15.15 8.13 15.87
CA LYS A 94 15.43 8.83 14.61
C LYS A 94 15.74 7.87 13.48
N CYS A 95 15.76 8.36 12.25
CA CYS A 95 15.88 7.57 11.03
C CYS A 95 17.31 7.54 10.49
N LEU A 96 17.69 6.40 9.88
CA LEU A 96 18.85 6.29 9.00
C LEU A 96 18.60 7.16 7.77
N ASP A 97 19.48 8.12 7.54
CA ASP A 97 19.26 9.21 6.60
C ASP A 97 20.50 9.39 5.73
N ILE A 98 20.32 9.61 4.42
CA ILE A 98 21.42 10.03 3.54
C ILE A 98 21.55 11.55 3.62
N VAL A 99 22.75 12.01 3.97
CA VAL A 99 23.10 13.43 4.13
C VAL A 99 22.70 14.21 2.87
N ASP A 100 22.00 15.33 3.07
CA ASP A 100 21.57 16.27 2.03
C ASP A 100 20.83 15.63 0.84
N ARG A 101 20.21 14.46 1.05
CA ARG A 101 19.53 13.69 -0.01
C ARG A 101 20.47 13.31 -1.16
N GLY A 102 21.76 13.16 -0.87
CA GLY A 102 22.76 12.78 -1.87
C GLY A 102 22.43 11.45 -2.55
N THR A 103 22.65 11.39 -3.86
CA THR A 103 22.43 10.16 -4.67
C THR A 103 23.71 9.64 -5.30
N ALA A 104 24.84 10.33 -5.11
CA ALA A 104 26.15 9.93 -5.63
C ALA A 104 26.80 8.84 -4.77
N ASP A 105 27.70 8.07 -5.40
CA ASP A 105 28.56 7.13 -4.67
C ASP A 105 29.40 7.86 -3.61
N GLY A 106 29.41 7.31 -2.40
CA GLY A 106 30.13 7.87 -1.27
C GLY A 106 29.37 8.95 -0.49
N ALA A 107 28.12 9.27 -0.85
CA ALA A 107 27.26 10.09 0.00
C ALA A 107 27.08 9.40 1.36
N ALA A 108 27.40 10.13 2.42
CA ALA A 108 27.42 9.55 3.76
C ALA A 108 26.01 9.40 4.34
N VAL A 109 25.86 8.48 5.28
CA VAL A 109 24.64 8.37 6.08
C VAL A 109 24.81 8.98 7.48
N GLN A 110 23.69 9.36 8.07
CA GLN A 110 23.58 10.02 9.36
C GLN A 110 22.29 9.60 10.07
N LEU A 111 22.17 10.00 11.32
CA LEU A 111 20.92 9.96 12.07
C LEU A 111 20.20 11.30 11.90
N TRP A 112 18.90 11.26 11.56
CA TRP A 112 18.09 12.46 11.40
C TRP A 112 16.64 12.24 11.84
N ASP A 113 15.93 13.30 12.18
CA ASP A 113 14.49 13.24 12.41
C ASP A 113 13.75 12.56 11.26
N CYS A 114 12.84 11.65 11.61
CA CYS A 114 12.04 10.93 10.63
C CYS A 114 11.06 11.91 9.95
N ALA A 115 11.30 12.20 8.68
CA ALA A 115 10.47 13.08 7.85
C ALA A 115 9.75 12.30 6.73
N GLY A 116 10.01 10.99 6.58
CA GLY A 116 9.43 10.15 5.52
C GLY A 116 9.95 10.49 4.12
N SER A 117 10.98 11.31 4.01
CA SER A 117 11.58 11.70 2.75
C SER A 117 12.35 10.55 2.08
N ALA A 118 12.49 10.62 0.77
CA ALA A 118 13.10 9.57 -0.06
C ALA A 118 14.53 9.14 0.38
N ASN A 119 15.30 10.05 0.98
CA ASN A 119 16.65 9.77 1.51
C ASN A 119 16.65 9.01 2.85
N GLN A 120 15.49 8.76 3.43
CA GLN A 120 15.28 7.97 4.66
C GLN A 120 14.56 6.65 4.38
N GLN A 121 14.27 6.36 3.11
CA GLN A 121 13.57 5.17 2.68
C GLN A 121 14.58 4.10 2.26
N TRP A 122 14.42 2.91 2.80
CA TRP A 122 15.34 1.78 2.70
C TRP A 122 14.54 0.50 2.50
N VAL A 123 15.06 -0.37 1.65
CA VAL A 123 14.55 -1.72 1.42
C VAL A 123 15.61 -2.71 1.87
N VAL A 124 15.27 -3.55 2.84
CA VAL A 124 16.10 -4.70 3.23
C VAL A 124 15.72 -5.87 2.34
N THR A 125 16.61 -6.28 1.45
CA THR A 125 16.35 -7.34 0.48
C THR A 125 16.65 -8.73 1.04
N ALA A 126 16.11 -9.78 0.42
CA ALA A 126 16.47 -11.17 0.75
C ALA A 126 17.95 -11.50 0.47
N ALA A 127 18.62 -10.70 -0.37
CA ALA A 127 20.05 -10.80 -0.64
C ALA A 127 20.90 -10.07 0.42
N HIS A 128 20.29 -9.65 1.54
CA HIS A 128 20.91 -8.92 2.63
C HIS A 128 21.46 -7.54 2.25
N ASP A 129 20.96 -6.94 1.16
CA ASP A 129 21.26 -5.54 0.85
C ASP A 129 20.29 -4.61 1.58
N ILE A 130 20.77 -3.46 2.04
CA ILE A 130 19.92 -2.35 2.50
C ILE A 130 20.00 -1.25 1.45
N VAL A 131 18.96 -1.13 0.63
CA VAL A 131 18.96 -0.31 -0.59
C VAL A 131 18.16 0.95 -0.35
N ASN A 132 18.70 2.13 -0.69
CA ASN A 132 17.89 3.32 -0.85
C ASN A 132 17.30 3.36 -2.27
N PRO A 133 15.97 3.26 -2.46
CA PRO A 133 15.37 3.19 -3.79
C PRO A 133 15.55 4.47 -4.61
N ALA A 134 15.56 5.62 -3.96
CA ALA A 134 15.66 6.92 -4.63
C ALA A 134 17.05 7.18 -5.22
N ALA A 135 18.10 6.70 -4.56
CA ALA A 135 19.47 6.73 -5.06
C ALA A 135 19.82 5.50 -5.92
N ASN A 136 19.02 4.43 -5.85
CA ASN A 136 19.33 3.11 -6.41
C ASN A 136 20.72 2.59 -5.96
N LYS A 137 21.01 2.71 -4.66
CA LYS A 137 22.32 2.42 -4.05
C LYS A 137 22.17 1.70 -2.70
N CYS A 138 23.20 0.94 -2.34
CA CYS A 138 23.24 0.10 -1.15
C CYS A 138 23.97 0.81 -0.01
N LEU A 139 23.54 0.58 1.24
CA LEU A 139 24.29 0.92 2.44
C LEU A 139 25.63 0.16 2.43
N ASP A 140 26.71 0.89 2.58
CA ASP A 140 28.05 0.45 2.25
C ASP A 140 29.02 0.84 3.38
N VAL A 141 29.87 -0.11 3.77
CA VAL A 141 31.05 0.20 4.59
C VAL A 141 32.15 0.73 3.68
N ARG A 142 32.52 1.99 3.89
CA ARG A 142 33.50 2.70 3.07
C ARG A 142 34.82 1.94 2.97
N GLY A 143 35.23 1.68 1.73
CA GLY A 143 36.52 1.04 1.42
C GLY A 143 36.62 -0.42 1.88
N ASN A 144 35.50 -1.07 2.20
CA ASN A 144 35.48 -2.44 2.74
C ASN A 144 36.37 -2.61 3.98
N SER A 145 36.48 -1.55 4.79
CA SER A 145 37.32 -1.52 5.99
C SER A 145 36.54 -1.98 7.22
N SER A 146 37.09 -2.92 7.98
CA SER A 146 36.51 -3.40 9.25
C SER A 146 36.93 -2.58 10.49
N ALA A 147 37.59 -1.42 10.28
CA ALA A 147 38.00 -0.55 11.37
C ALA A 147 36.78 0.07 12.09
N ASN A 148 36.84 0.11 13.43
CA ASN A 148 35.82 0.81 14.23
C ASN A 148 35.80 2.30 13.89
N GLY A 149 34.61 2.88 13.83
CA GLY A 149 34.41 4.28 13.49
C GLY A 149 34.42 4.55 11.98
N GLY A 150 34.53 3.52 11.14
CA GLY A 150 34.40 3.65 9.70
C GLY A 150 33.01 4.16 9.33
N ARG A 151 32.93 5.34 8.69
CA ARG A 151 31.65 5.94 8.32
C ARG A 151 30.93 5.09 7.27
N LEU A 152 29.63 4.87 7.48
CA LEU A 152 28.79 4.25 6.46
C LEU A 152 28.40 5.27 5.39
N GLN A 153 28.17 4.78 4.18
CA GLN A 153 27.82 5.58 3.01
C GLN A 153 26.81 4.82 2.15
N ILE A 154 26.36 5.43 1.06
CA ILE A 154 25.73 4.70 -0.04
C ILE A 154 26.73 4.48 -1.17
N TRP A 155 26.61 3.34 -1.85
CA TRP A 155 27.39 3.05 -3.04
C TRP A 155 26.57 2.20 -4.00
N THR A 156 26.91 2.24 -5.29
CA THR A 156 26.37 1.33 -6.31
C THR A 156 26.36 -0.10 -5.77
N CYS A 157 25.22 -0.77 -5.86
CA CYS A 157 25.09 -2.13 -5.34
C CYS A 157 25.97 -3.08 -6.14
N THR A 158 26.99 -3.64 -5.50
CA THR A 158 27.99 -4.54 -6.10
C THR A 158 27.80 -6.00 -5.66
N GLY A 159 27.06 -6.23 -4.58
CA GLY A 159 26.95 -7.54 -3.94
C GLY A 159 28.16 -7.93 -3.08
N ALA A 160 29.13 -7.02 -2.92
CA ALA A 160 30.31 -7.24 -2.08
C ALA A 160 29.96 -7.31 -0.58
N ALA A 161 30.83 -7.97 0.20
CA ALA A 161 30.59 -8.24 1.62
C ALA A 161 30.36 -6.98 2.48
N ASN A 162 30.93 -5.84 2.10
CA ASN A 162 30.72 -4.55 2.78
C ASN A 162 29.33 -3.92 2.56
N GLN A 163 28.47 -4.54 1.74
CA GLN A 163 27.09 -4.12 1.48
C GLN A 163 26.07 -5.14 1.99
N LYS A 164 26.54 -6.21 2.65
CA LYS A 164 25.70 -7.28 3.18
C LYS A 164 25.44 -7.08 4.66
N TRP A 165 24.17 -7.06 5.01
CA TRP A 165 23.67 -6.73 6.33
C TRP A 165 22.60 -7.73 6.80
N ASN A 166 22.80 -8.26 7.99
CA ASN A 166 21.76 -8.90 8.78
C ASN A 166 21.05 -7.82 9.58
N ALA A 167 19.99 -7.27 9.01
CA ALA A 167 19.12 -6.30 9.67
C ALA A 167 17.93 -7.01 10.33
N PRO A 168 17.29 -6.38 11.33
CA PRO A 168 15.99 -6.81 11.81
C PRO A 168 15.04 -6.93 10.61
N ALA A 169 14.34 -8.06 10.55
CA ALA A 169 13.22 -8.21 9.63
C ALA A 169 12.28 -7.01 9.81
N SER A 170 11.62 -6.55 8.75
CA SER A 170 10.55 -5.57 8.93
C SER A 170 9.57 -6.15 9.95
N GLY A 171 9.38 -5.45 11.06
CA GLY A 171 8.51 -5.79 12.16
C GLY A 171 7.06 -5.85 11.72
N GLY A 172 6.71 -6.96 11.10
CA GLY A 172 5.48 -7.14 10.37
C GLY A 172 5.29 -8.60 10.00
N GLY A 173 5.14 -9.45 11.02
CA GLY A 173 4.15 -10.51 10.90
C GLY A 173 2.79 -9.83 10.73
N GLY A 174 2.35 -9.65 9.49
CA GLY A 174 0.95 -9.36 9.15
C GLY A 174 0.49 -7.90 9.12
N THR A 175 1.29 -6.88 9.41
CA THR A 175 0.88 -5.48 9.17
C THR A 175 1.99 -4.69 8.51
N ASN A 176 1.71 -4.39 7.26
CA ASN A 176 2.42 -3.50 6.38
C ASN A 176 2.20 -2.06 6.90
N PRO A 177 3.15 -1.14 6.72
CA PRO A 177 3.17 0.16 7.38
C PRO A 177 2.22 1.18 6.76
N SER A 178 1.73 0.88 5.56
CA SER A 178 0.60 1.54 4.93
C SER A 178 -0.76 1.02 5.41
N GLY A 179 -0.77 -0.01 6.27
CA GLY A 179 -1.95 -0.83 6.54
C GLY A 179 -2.32 -1.79 5.40
N PHE A 180 -1.55 -1.81 4.31
CA PHE A 180 -1.86 -2.64 3.15
C PHE A 180 -1.67 -4.13 3.42
N VAL A 181 -2.47 -5.02 2.87
CA VAL A 181 -2.41 -6.45 3.23
C VAL A 181 -1.37 -7.28 2.47
N VAL A 182 -0.64 -6.69 1.52
CA VAL A 182 0.37 -7.37 0.68
C VAL A 182 1.76 -6.79 0.93
N SER A 183 2.65 -7.52 1.58
CA SER A 183 4.02 -7.04 1.85
C SER A 183 4.84 -6.87 0.56
N GLU A 184 5.94 -6.12 0.63
CA GLU A 184 6.86 -6.01 -0.51
C GLU A 184 7.43 -7.36 -0.94
N GLY A 185 7.73 -8.25 0.02
CA GLY A 185 8.18 -9.61 -0.27
C GLY A 185 7.14 -10.43 -1.03
N GLN A 186 5.87 -10.32 -0.64
CA GLN A 186 4.77 -10.97 -1.35
C GLN A 186 4.55 -10.36 -2.73
N PHE A 187 4.62 -9.03 -2.86
CA PHE A 187 4.55 -8.35 -4.15
C PHE A 187 5.68 -8.79 -5.10
N ASN A 188 6.91 -8.92 -4.59
CA ASN A 188 8.04 -9.44 -5.36
C ASN A 188 7.85 -10.91 -5.78
N GLN A 189 7.22 -11.74 -4.92
CA GLN A 189 6.88 -13.12 -5.24
C GLN A 189 5.78 -13.21 -6.32
N MET A 190 4.81 -12.30 -6.29
CA MET A 190 3.75 -12.19 -7.30
C MET A 190 4.31 -11.74 -8.65
N PHE A 191 5.31 -10.85 -8.65
CA PHE A 191 5.85 -10.22 -9.86
C PHE A 191 7.39 -10.29 -9.94
N PRO A 192 7.96 -11.50 -10.13
CA PRO A 192 9.41 -11.70 -10.09
C PRO A 192 10.15 -11.12 -11.31
N GLY A 193 9.46 -10.98 -12.46
CA GLY A 193 10.03 -10.48 -13.71
C GLY A 193 9.58 -9.07 -14.11
N ARG A 194 8.97 -8.31 -13.19
CA ARG A 194 8.39 -7.00 -13.51
C ARG A 194 9.43 -6.00 -14.01
N ASN A 195 8.95 -5.05 -14.81
CA ASN A 195 9.69 -3.85 -15.13
C ASN A 195 9.94 -3.01 -13.87
N GLY A 196 11.15 -2.45 -13.73
CA GLY A 196 11.53 -1.58 -12.60
C GLY A 196 10.64 -0.34 -12.42
N PHE A 197 9.89 0.06 -13.46
CA PHE A 197 8.84 1.08 -13.39
C PHE A 197 7.77 0.77 -12.33
N TYR A 198 7.36 -0.50 -12.19
CA TYR A 198 6.32 -0.90 -11.25
C TYR A 198 6.92 -1.17 -9.87
N THR A 199 7.06 -0.09 -9.10
CA THR A 199 7.59 -0.16 -7.74
C THR A 199 6.50 -0.50 -6.73
N TYR A 200 6.87 -1.25 -5.69
CA TYR A 200 5.98 -1.49 -4.56
C TYR A 200 5.66 -0.19 -3.81
N SER A 201 6.65 0.70 -3.67
CA SER A 201 6.46 2.04 -3.09
C SER A 201 5.44 2.88 -3.88
N GLY A 202 5.44 2.79 -5.23
CA GLY A 202 4.47 3.47 -6.08
C GLY A 202 3.05 2.97 -5.82
N LEU A 203 2.86 1.65 -5.67
CA LEU A 203 1.57 1.07 -5.31
C LEU A 203 1.12 1.57 -3.95
N VAL A 204 1.99 1.50 -2.94
CA VAL A 204 1.69 1.94 -1.57
C VAL A 204 1.31 3.44 -1.51
N GLN A 205 2.03 4.30 -2.24
CA GLN A 205 1.70 5.73 -2.34
C GLN A 205 0.36 5.98 -3.01
N ALA A 206 -0.07 5.11 -3.94
CA ALA A 206 -1.35 5.25 -4.62
C ALA A 206 -2.55 4.88 -3.73
N LEU A 207 -2.37 4.04 -2.71
CA LEU A 207 -3.45 3.57 -1.83
C LEU A 207 -4.22 4.71 -1.16
N SER A 208 -3.56 5.83 -0.85
CA SER A 208 -4.22 6.97 -0.21
C SER A 208 -5.30 7.62 -1.08
N ALA A 209 -5.29 7.40 -2.40
CA ALA A 209 -6.33 7.88 -3.30
C ALA A 209 -7.66 7.11 -3.10
N TYR A 210 -7.60 5.90 -2.57
CA TYR A 210 -8.76 5.01 -2.37
C TYR A 210 -8.66 4.29 -1.02
N PRO A 211 -8.95 4.96 0.10
CA PRO A 211 -8.70 4.43 1.45
C PRO A 211 -9.54 3.19 1.83
N GLY A 212 -10.59 2.88 1.06
CA GLY A 212 -11.39 1.65 1.23
C GLY A 212 -10.80 0.42 0.52
N PHE A 213 -9.93 0.61 -0.47
CA PHE A 213 -9.32 -0.49 -1.22
C PHE A 213 -8.44 -1.35 -0.31
N ALA A 214 -8.69 -2.66 -0.31
CA ALA A 214 -7.99 -3.64 0.53
C ALA A 214 -7.98 -3.27 2.04
N ASN A 215 -8.99 -2.48 2.46
CA ASN A 215 -9.15 -2.01 3.82
C ASN A 215 -10.62 -2.10 4.31
N SER A 216 -11.51 -2.63 3.45
CA SER A 216 -12.92 -2.89 3.76
C SER A 216 -13.17 -4.37 4.07
N GLY A 217 -14.02 -4.65 5.06
CA GLY A 217 -14.38 -6.02 5.45
C GLY A 217 -13.34 -6.70 6.35
N SER A 218 -13.42 -8.03 6.45
CA SER A 218 -12.46 -8.83 7.24
C SER A 218 -11.10 -8.89 6.57
N ASP A 219 -10.05 -9.28 7.30
CA ASP A 219 -8.70 -9.41 6.73
C ASP A 219 -8.64 -10.42 5.57
N THR A 220 -9.51 -11.44 5.59
CA THR A 220 -9.69 -12.34 4.44
C THR A 220 -10.20 -11.59 3.21
N VAL A 221 -11.24 -10.76 3.37
CA VAL A 221 -11.81 -9.97 2.27
C VAL A 221 -10.79 -8.96 1.73
N LYS A 222 -10.06 -8.27 2.61
CA LYS A 222 -8.99 -7.34 2.23
C LYS A 222 -7.92 -8.04 1.37
N LYS A 223 -7.44 -9.22 1.80
CA LYS A 223 -6.44 -10.01 1.07
C LYS A 223 -6.97 -10.56 -0.24
N GLN A 224 -8.23 -11.02 -0.26
CA GLN A 224 -8.89 -11.44 -1.50
C GLN A 224 -8.99 -10.28 -2.49
N GLU A 225 -9.41 -9.10 -2.04
CA GLU A 225 -9.48 -7.91 -2.90
C GLU A 225 -8.11 -7.53 -3.45
N ALA A 226 -7.08 -7.47 -2.59
CA ALA A 226 -5.73 -7.14 -3.04
C ALA A 226 -5.19 -8.16 -4.05
N ALA A 227 -5.38 -9.46 -3.81
CA ALA A 227 -5.02 -10.51 -4.76
C ALA A 227 -5.82 -10.40 -6.07
N ALA A 228 -7.11 -10.07 -6.01
CA ALA A 228 -7.96 -9.93 -7.18
C ALA A 228 -7.54 -8.75 -8.08
N PHE A 229 -7.21 -7.62 -7.47
CA PHE A 229 -6.65 -6.47 -8.19
C PHE A 229 -5.33 -6.84 -8.85
N LEU A 230 -4.38 -7.36 -8.08
CA LEU A 230 -3.05 -7.70 -8.59
C LEU A 230 -3.09 -8.81 -9.64
N ALA A 231 -4.01 -9.78 -9.56
CA ALA A 231 -4.17 -10.84 -10.55
C ALA A 231 -4.70 -10.31 -11.89
N ASN A 232 -5.63 -9.35 -11.88
CA ASN A 232 -6.05 -8.70 -13.10
C ASN A 232 -4.92 -7.84 -13.69
N VAL A 233 -4.21 -7.10 -12.84
CA VAL A 233 -3.02 -6.33 -13.26
C VAL A 233 -1.96 -7.24 -13.90
N ASN A 234 -1.71 -8.41 -13.30
CA ASN A 234 -0.82 -9.43 -13.86
C ASN A 234 -1.23 -9.80 -15.29
N HIS A 235 -2.53 -9.99 -15.53
CA HIS A 235 -3.04 -10.35 -16.84
C HIS A 235 -2.88 -9.21 -17.86
N GLU A 236 -3.26 -7.97 -17.51
CA GLU A 236 -3.20 -6.82 -18.43
C GLU A 236 -1.79 -6.47 -18.89
N THR A 237 -0.79 -6.76 -18.06
CA THR A 237 0.60 -6.26 -18.25
C THR A 237 1.62 -7.37 -18.50
N GLY A 238 1.18 -8.63 -18.59
CA GLY A 238 2.07 -9.78 -18.68
C GLY A 238 2.99 -9.91 -17.45
N GLY A 239 2.43 -9.78 -16.25
CA GLY A 239 3.18 -9.82 -14.99
C GLY A 239 3.98 -8.56 -14.71
N LEU A 240 3.43 -7.39 -15.05
CA LEU A 240 4.07 -6.07 -14.92
C LEU A 240 5.34 -5.92 -15.78
N VAL A 241 5.49 -6.72 -16.83
CA VAL A 241 6.61 -6.60 -17.79
C VAL A 241 6.41 -5.39 -18.69
N TYR A 242 5.17 -5.15 -19.12
CA TYR A 242 4.84 -4.09 -20.08
C TYR A 242 4.21 -2.89 -19.37
N VAL A 243 4.78 -1.70 -19.61
CA VAL A 243 4.26 -0.41 -19.13
C VAL A 243 3.23 0.20 -20.09
N VAL A 244 3.39 -0.11 -21.38
CA VAL A 244 2.60 0.43 -22.48
C VAL A 244 2.09 -0.71 -23.36
N GLU A 245 1.01 -0.46 -24.08
CA GLU A 245 0.49 -1.36 -25.12
C GLU A 245 1.57 -1.65 -26.17
N GLN A 246 1.75 -2.93 -26.52
CA GLN A 246 2.83 -3.35 -27.42
C GLN A 246 2.50 -3.14 -28.90
N ASN A 247 1.23 -3.23 -29.28
CA ASN A 247 0.83 -3.05 -30.67
C ASN A 247 0.67 -1.57 -31.02
N THR A 248 1.77 -0.92 -31.40
CA THR A 248 1.79 0.51 -31.71
C THR A 248 0.89 0.90 -32.88
N ALA A 249 0.52 -0.05 -33.75
CA ALA A 249 -0.43 0.21 -34.84
C ALA A 249 -1.82 0.58 -34.33
N ASN A 250 -2.19 0.14 -33.12
CA ASN A 250 -3.48 0.44 -32.51
C ASN A 250 -3.56 1.84 -31.87
N TYR A 251 -2.42 2.50 -31.63
CA TYR A 251 -2.39 3.74 -30.84
C TYR A 251 -3.35 4.84 -31.35
N PRO A 252 -3.51 5.07 -32.67
CA PRO A 252 -4.45 6.06 -33.19
C PRO A 252 -5.94 5.73 -32.96
N HIS A 253 -6.29 4.50 -32.55
CA HIS A 253 -7.68 4.09 -32.34
C HIS A 253 -8.30 4.66 -31.08
N TYR A 254 -7.49 5.00 -30.07
CA TYR A 254 -7.95 5.37 -28.73
C TYR A 254 -8.32 6.85 -28.58
N CYS A 255 -8.55 7.54 -29.69
CA CYS A 255 -9.07 8.90 -29.70
C CYS A 255 -10.52 8.89 -30.15
N ASP A 256 -11.45 9.05 -29.21
CA ASP A 256 -12.83 9.37 -29.51
C ASP A 256 -12.97 10.87 -29.80
N ALA A 257 -12.93 11.22 -31.08
CA ALA A 257 -13.09 12.60 -31.56
C ALA A 257 -14.50 13.16 -31.34
N GLY A 258 -15.49 12.33 -30.99
CA GLY A 258 -16.84 12.76 -30.64
C GLY A 258 -16.92 13.41 -29.26
N GLN A 259 -15.90 13.25 -28.41
CA GLN A 259 -15.84 13.92 -27.11
C GLN A 259 -15.64 15.42 -27.28
N PRO A 260 -16.35 16.29 -26.52
CA PRO A 260 -16.26 17.74 -26.69
C PRO A 260 -14.87 18.32 -26.36
N TYR A 261 -14.07 17.60 -25.56
CA TYR A 261 -12.69 17.95 -25.25
C TYR A 261 -11.66 17.34 -26.22
N GLY A 262 -12.10 16.51 -27.17
CA GLY A 262 -11.25 15.90 -28.18
C GLY A 262 -10.05 15.13 -27.61
N CYS A 263 -8.91 15.27 -28.29
CA CYS A 263 -7.68 14.53 -28.04
C CYS A 263 -6.48 15.50 -27.99
N PRO A 264 -6.39 16.40 -27.00
CA PRO A 264 -5.43 17.50 -26.97
C PRO A 264 -3.97 17.04 -26.93
N ALA A 265 -3.68 15.85 -26.41
CA ALA A 265 -2.33 15.27 -26.43
C ALA A 265 -1.96 14.64 -27.79
N GLY A 266 -2.89 14.58 -28.74
CA GLY A 266 -2.74 13.97 -30.06
C GLY A 266 -3.56 12.71 -30.24
N GLN A 267 -3.92 12.40 -31.50
CA GLN A 267 -4.79 11.27 -31.85
C GLN A 267 -4.23 9.92 -31.37
N ALA A 268 -2.92 9.74 -31.40
CA ALA A 268 -2.26 8.50 -31.01
C ALA A 268 -1.72 8.51 -29.57
N ALA A 269 -2.21 9.40 -28.70
CA ALA A 269 -1.64 9.60 -27.36
C ALA A 269 -2.35 8.82 -26.24
N TYR A 270 -3.48 8.17 -26.49
CA TYR A 270 -4.35 7.57 -25.46
C TYR A 270 -4.38 6.04 -25.49
N TYR A 271 -3.29 5.42 -25.98
CA TYR A 271 -3.06 3.98 -25.93
C TYR A 271 -2.95 3.44 -24.49
N GLY A 272 -2.98 2.11 -24.36
CA GLY A 272 -2.94 1.43 -23.06
C GLY A 272 -1.66 1.72 -22.27
N ARG A 273 -1.78 2.19 -21.02
CA ARG A 273 -0.67 2.39 -20.10
C ARG A 273 -0.95 1.89 -18.69
N GLY A 274 0.12 1.56 -17.97
CA GLY A 274 0.07 1.31 -16.54
C GLY A 274 -0.61 -0.03 -16.19
N PRO A 275 -0.95 -0.26 -14.92
CA PRO A 275 -1.30 -1.58 -14.40
C PRO A 275 -2.63 -2.13 -14.91
N ILE A 276 -3.52 -1.29 -15.44
CA ILE A 276 -4.81 -1.69 -16.02
C ILE A 276 -4.89 -1.39 -17.52
N GLN A 277 -3.76 -1.06 -18.16
CA GLN A 277 -3.72 -0.64 -19.56
C GLN A 277 -4.76 0.46 -19.88
N LEU A 278 -4.77 1.53 -19.07
CA LEU A 278 -5.69 2.66 -19.24
C LEU A 278 -5.64 3.16 -20.69
N SER A 279 -6.78 3.12 -21.37
CA SER A 279 -6.92 3.41 -22.79
C SER A 279 -8.11 4.33 -23.03
N TRP A 280 -8.12 5.06 -24.14
CA TRP A 280 -9.14 6.04 -24.55
C TRP A 280 -9.10 7.41 -23.87
N ASN A 281 -9.14 8.48 -24.66
CA ASN A 281 -9.15 9.88 -24.20
C ASN A 281 -10.19 10.16 -23.10
N PHE A 282 -11.39 9.59 -23.20
CA PHE A 282 -12.43 9.78 -22.17
C PHE A 282 -12.09 9.13 -20.82
N ASN A 283 -11.37 8.00 -20.81
CA ASN A 283 -10.92 7.37 -19.57
C ASN A 283 -9.75 8.15 -18.96
N TYR A 284 -8.81 8.64 -19.78
CA TYR A 284 -7.75 9.53 -19.30
C TYR A 284 -8.34 10.81 -18.70
N LYS A 285 -9.37 11.39 -19.32
CA LYS A 285 -10.10 12.54 -18.76
C LYS A 285 -10.75 12.20 -17.41
N ALA A 286 -11.54 11.13 -17.36
CA ALA A 286 -12.28 10.76 -16.15
C ALA A 286 -11.35 10.36 -14.99
N ALA A 287 -10.27 9.62 -15.26
CA ALA A 287 -9.25 9.30 -14.27
C ALA A 287 -8.52 10.56 -13.80
N GLY A 288 -8.15 11.44 -14.73
CA GLY A 288 -7.46 12.68 -14.40
C GLY A 288 -8.29 13.60 -13.50
N ASP A 289 -9.57 13.77 -13.82
CA ASP A 289 -10.51 14.54 -13.00
C ASP A 289 -10.64 13.97 -11.58
N ALA A 290 -10.80 12.65 -11.46
CA ALA A 290 -10.97 11.99 -10.16
C ALA A 290 -9.70 12.07 -9.28
N LEU A 291 -8.53 12.05 -9.92
CA LEU A 291 -7.23 12.03 -9.22
C LEU A 291 -6.63 13.42 -9.00
N GLY A 292 -7.20 14.47 -9.62
CA GLY A 292 -6.62 15.82 -9.62
C GLY A 292 -5.31 15.90 -10.43
N ILE A 293 -5.22 15.15 -11.53
CA ILE A 293 -4.02 14.99 -12.36
C ILE A 293 -4.43 15.24 -13.82
N ASP A 294 -3.80 16.18 -14.52
CA ASP A 294 -4.10 16.38 -15.95
C ASP A 294 -3.55 15.22 -16.79
N LEU A 295 -4.36 14.18 -16.94
CA LEU A 295 -4.07 13.00 -17.76
C LEU A 295 -4.62 13.13 -19.18
N LEU A 296 -5.56 14.05 -19.44
CA LEU A 296 -6.05 14.31 -20.79
C LEU A 296 -5.00 15.10 -21.60
N GLY A 297 -4.43 16.16 -21.02
CA GLY A 297 -3.36 16.96 -21.63
C GLY A 297 -1.98 16.31 -21.54
N ASN A 298 -1.74 15.48 -20.52
CA ASN A 298 -0.46 14.80 -20.34
C ASN A 298 -0.63 13.29 -19.98
N PRO A 299 -1.07 12.46 -20.96
CA PRO A 299 -1.32 11.03 -20.73
C PRO A 299 -0.04 10.24 -20.44
N TRP A 300 1.14 10.72 -20.85
CA TRP A 300 2.42 10.05 -20.61
C TRP A 300 2.81 9.98 -19.13
N ARG A 301 2.16 10.74 -18.24
CA ARG A 301 2.38 10.58 -16.78
C ARG A 301 2.12 9.15 -16.30
N VAL A 302 1.21 8.42 -16.96
CA VAL A 302 0.87 7.03 -16.61
C VAL A 302 2.00 6.04 -16.95
N GLU A 303 2.93 6.40 -17.84
CA GLU A 303 4.13 5.59 -18.15
C GLU A 303 5.43 6.17 -17.59
N GLN A 304 5.39 7.35 -16.97
CA GLN A 304 6.56 8.06 -16.43
C GLN A 304 6.60 8.11 -14.90
N ASP A 305 5.44 8.03 -14.24
CA ASP A 305 5.31 8.07 -12.79
C ASP A 305 4.58 6.82 -12.28
N SER A 306 5.31 5.99 -11.54
CA SER A 306 4.82 4.73 -10.96
C SER A 306 3.58 4.93 -10.10
N ALA A 307 3.57 5.95 -9.24
CA ALA A 307 2.45 6.19 -8.34
C ALA A 307 1.22 6.69 -9.11
N VAL A 308 1.41 7.52 -10.15
CA VAL A 308 0.31 7.92 -11.05
C VAL A 308 -0.27 6.70 -11.77
N ALA A 309 0.56 5.79 -12.28
CA ALA A 309 0.10 4.56 -12.92
C ALA A 309 -0.73 3.69 -11.95
N TRP A 310 -0.25 3.51 -10.72
CA TRP A 310 -1.01 2.76 -9.71
C TRP A 310 -2.32 3.44 -9.34
N LYS A 311 -2.35 4.77 -9.25
CA LYS A 311 -3.58 5.54 -9.02
C LYS A 311 -4.62 5.32 -10.13
N THR A 312 -4.21 5.23 -11.39
CA THR A 312 -5.16 4.96 -12.49
C THR A 312 -5.72 3.54 -12.43
N GLY A 313 -4.90 2.55 -12.03
CA GLY A 313 -5.37 1.20 -11.77
C GLY A 313 -6.40 1.15 -10.64
N LEU A 314 -6.10 1.80 -9.51
CA LEU A 314 -7.01 1.88 -8.37
C LEU A 314 -8.28 2.68 -8.70
N TRP A 315 -8.18 3.74 -9.50
CA TRP A 315 -9.34 4.47 -9.99
C TRP A 315 -10.30 3.55 -10.72
N TYR A 316 -9.80 2.78 -11.70
CA TYR A 316 -10.64 1.84 -12.43
C TYR A 316 -11.31 0.84 -11.48
N TRP A 317 -10.50 0.21 -10.63
CA TRP A 317 -10.95 -0.82 -9.69
C TRP A 317 -12.07 -0.36 -8.74
N ASN A 318 -11.96 0.87 -8.24
CA ASN A 318 -12.84 1.38 -7.20
C ASN A 318 -14.07 2.12 -7.74
N THR A 319 -14.02 2.63 -8.97
CA THR A 319 -15.08 3.52 -9.47
C THR A 319 -15.73 3.08 -10.78
N GLN A 320 -15.13 2.15 -11.54
CA GLN A 320 -15.62 1.77 -12.87
C GLN A 320 -16.26 0.39 -12.85
N SER A 321 -17.42 0.25 -13.50
CA SER A 321 -18.07 -1.05 -13.74
C SER A 321 -17.72 -1.64 -15.11
N GLY A 322 -17.13 -0.86 -16.02
CA GLY A 322 -16.84 -1.28 -17.39
C GLY A 322 -18.05 -1.95 -18.04
N PRO A 323 -17.89 -3.13 -18.69
CA PRO A 323 -19.00 -3.89 -19.26
C PRO A 323 -19.78 -4.73 -18.22
N GLY A 324 -19.41 -4.68 -16.94
CA GLY A 324 -20.12 -5.32 -15.84
C GLY A 324 -21.19 -4.43 -15.20
N SER A 325 -21.78 -4.91 -14.12
CA SER A 325 -22.85 -4.22 -13.38
C SER A 325 -22.41 -3.63 -12.03
N MET A 326 -21.14 -3.83 -11.63
CA MET A 326 -20.59 -3.35 -10.37
C MET A 326 -19.10 -3.07 -10.50
N THR A 327 -18.55 -2.28 -9.57
CA THR A 327 -17.09 -2.07 -9.50
C THR A 327 -16.39 -3.34 -9.02
N PRO A 328 -15.15 -3.61 -9.48
CA PRO A 328 -14.34 -4.69 -8.94
C PRO A 328 -14.19 -4.64 -7.41
N HIS A 329 -14.05 -3.44 -6.82
CA HIS A 329 -14.06 -3.25 -5.36
C HIS A 329 -15.31 -3.85 -4.72
N ASN A 330 -16.50 -3.46 -5.20
CA ASN A 330 -17.77 -3.95 -4.66
C ASN A 330 -17.97 -5.45 -4.91
N ALA A 331 -17.47 -5.97 -6.03
CA ALA A 331 -17.51 -7.41 -6.31
C ALA A 331 -16.78 -8.23 -5.25
N MET A 332 -15.62 -7.75 -4.78
CA MET A 332 -14.83 -8.43 -3.76
C MET A 332 -15.36 -8.18 -2.35
N VAL A 333 -15.66 -6.92 -2.00
CA VAL A 333 -16.14 -6.56 -0.66
C VAL A 333 -17.50 -7.18 -0.35
N ASN A 334 -18.41 -7.20 -1.33
CA ASN A 334 -19.73 -7.82 -1.16
C ASN A 334 -19.75 -9.32 -1.47
N GLN A 335 -18.58 -9.93 -1.71
CA GLN A 335 -18.42 -11.36 -1.98
C GLN A 335 -19.26 -11.86 -3.18
N ALA A 336 -19.47 -11.01 -4.18
CA ALA A 336 -20.12 -11.40 -5.44
C ALA A 336 -19.23 -12.36 -6.26
N GLY A 337 -17.91 -12.26 -6.10
CA GLY A 337 -16.92 -13.20 -6.62
C GLY A 337 -15.95 -12.60 -7.64
N PHE A 338 -14.79 -13.25 -7.78
CA PHE A 338 -13.71 -12.79 -8.67
C PHE A 338 -14.15 -12.66 -10.13
N GLY A 339 -15.07 -13.51 -10.61
CA GLY A 339 -15.59 -13.46 -11.97
C GLY A 339 -16.27 -12.13 -12.32
N GLN A 340 -16.87 -11.43 -11.35
CA GLN A 340 -17.44 -10.10 -11.59
C GLN A 340 -16.34 -9.05 -11.83
N THR A 341 -15.15 -9.22 -11.25
CA THR A 341 -14.01 -8.33 -11.53
C THR A 341 -13.53 -8.48 -12.97
N ILE A 342 -13.46 -9.73 -13.46
CA ILE A 342 -13.13 -10.04 -14.87
C ILE A 342 -14.18 -9.41 -15.79
N ARG A 343 -15.47 -9.57 -15.44
CA ARG A 343 -16.57 -8.99 -16.20
C ARG A 343 -16.47 -7.47 -16.30
N SER A 344 -16.11 -6.79 -15.22
CA SER A 344 -15.99 -5.33 -15.20
C SER A 344 -14.72 -4.79 -15.87
N ILE A 345 -13.70 -5.63 -16.10
CA ILE A 345 -12.45 -5.22 -16.76
C ILE A 345 -12.49 -5.50 -18.26
N ASN A 346 -12.86 -6.73 -18.65
CA ASN A 346 -12.88 -7.11 -20.07
C ASN A 346 -14.00 -8.11 -20.43
N GLY A 347 -15.12 -8.04 -19.71
CA GLY A 347 -16.18 -9.04 -19.81
C GLY A 347 -16.86 -9.14 -21.18
N SER A 348 -16.88 -8.06 -21.97
CA SER A 348 -17.44 -8.07 -23.32
C SER A 348 -16.66 -8.96 -24.30
N LEU A 349 -15.38 -9.21 -24.02
CA LEU A 349 -14.47 -10.00 -24.84
C LEU A 349 -14.17 -11.38 -24.24
N GLU A 350 -14.24 -11.52 -22.91
CA GLU A 350 -13.77 -12.73 -22.23
C GLU A 350 -14.89 -13.61 -21.65
N CYS A 351 -15.88 -13.02 -20.98
CA CYS A 351 -16.91 -13.74 -20.25
C CYS A 351 -17.94 -14.40 -21.18
N ASP A 352 -18.84 -15.19 -20.60
CA ASP A 352 -19.97 -15.87 -21.25
C ASP A 352 -19.49 -16.83 -22.37
N GLY A 353 -18.34 -17.47 -22.12
CA GLY A 353 -17.73 -18.44 -23.02
C GLY A 353 -16.96 -17.85 -24.21
N ARG A 354 -16.79 -16.52 -24.28
CA ARG A 354 -16.13 -15.85 -25.41
C ARG A 354 -14.63 -16.10 -25.45
N ASN A 355 -13.96 -16.08 -24.30
CA ASN A 355 -12.54 -16.41 -24.22
C ASN A 355 -12.18 -17.16 -22.92
N PRO A 356 -12.55 -18.46 -22.80
CA PRO A 356 -12.30 -19.25 -21.60
C PRO A 356 -10.83 -19.32 -21.21
N ALA A 357 -9.90 -19.25 -22.17
CA ALA A 357 -8.47 -19.30 -21.91
C ALA A 357 -7.97 -18.06 -21.15
N GLN A 358 -8.45 -16.86 -21.52
CA GLN A 358 -8.08 -15.63 -20.81
C GLN A 358 -8.72 -15.56 -19.42
N VAL A 359 -9.99 -15.97 -19.29
CA VAL A 359 -10.64 -16.10 -17.97
C VAL A 359 -9.83 -17.05 -17.08
N GLN A 360 -9.43 -18.22 -17.62
CA GLN A 360 -8.62 -19.18 -16.88
C GLN A 360 -7.27 -18.60 -16.46
N SER A 361 -6.60 -17.84 -17.33
CA SER A 361 -5.34 -17.15 -17.00
C SER A 361 -5.50 -16.21 -15.79
N ARG A 362 -6.55 -15.39 -15.77
CA ARG A 362 -6.86 -14.50 -14.62
C ARG A 362 -7.14 -15.29 -13.35
N VAL A 363 -7.95 -16.34 -13.44
CA VAL A 363 -8.30 -17.19 -12.29
C VAL A 363 -7.06 -17.89 -11.73
N SER A 364 -6.17 -18.40 -12.58
CA SER A 364 -4.93 -19.03 -12.15
C SER A 364 -4.01 -18.06 -11.39
N ALA A 365 -3.86 -16.82 -11.89
CA ALA A 365 -3.11 -15.79 -11.18
C ALA A 365 -3.75 -15.43 -9.82
N TYR A 366 -5.09 -15.30 -9.78
CA TYR A 366 -5.81 -15.01 -8.53
C TYR A 366 -5.65 -16.13 -7.48
N GLN A 367 -5.76 -17.38 -7.89
CA GLN A 367 -5.53 -18.53 -7.01
C GLN A 367 -4.10 -18.55 -6.47
N GLN A 368 -3.10 -18.29 -7.33
CA GLN A 368 -1.71 -18.19 -6.90
C GLN A 368 -1.51 -17.04 -5.89
N PHE A 369 -2.09 -15.87 -6.14
CA PHE A 369 -1.88 -14.69 -5.30
C PHE A 369 -2.61 -14.81 -3.95
N THR A 370 -3.80 -15.38 -3.92
CA THR A 370 -4.48 -15.71 -2.66
C THR A 370 -3.72 -16.73 -1.83
N ALA A 371 -3.06 -17.72 -2.46
CA ALA A 371 -2.17 -18.65 -1.78
C ALA A 371 -0.95 -17.94 -1.17
N ILE A 372 -0.32 -17.01 -1.89
CA ILE A 372 0.80 -16.17 -1.37
C ILE A 372 0.36 -15.35 -0.13
N LEU A 373 -0.90 -14.89 -0.12
CA LEU A 373 -1.45 -14.12 1.00
C LEU A 373 -2.02 -14.99 2.15
N GLY A 374 -2.04 -16.31 1.96
CA GLY A 374 -2.53 -17.27 2.95
C GLY A 374 -4.05 -17.22 3.15
N VAL A 375 -4.83 -17.00 2.09
CA VAL A 375 -6.30 -16.99 2.13
C VAL A 375 -6.90 -17.84 1.02
N ALA A 376 -8.12 -18.35 1.23
CA ALA A 376 -8.88 -19.02 0.19
C ALA A 376 -9.42 -18.03 -0.85
N PRO A 377 -9.57 -18.42 -2.13
CA PRO A 377 -10.01 -17.52 -3.21
C PRO A 377 -11.49 -17.15 -3.14
N GLY A 378 -12.30 -17.86 -2.33
CA GLY A 378 -13.75 -17.67 -2.30
C GLY A 378 -14.46 -18.38 -3.47
N ASN A 379 -15.70 -17.99 -3.72
CA ASN A 379 -16.58 -18.60 -4.72
C ASN A 379 -16.71 -17.73 -5.99
N ASN A 380 -17.41 -18.25 -7.01
CA ASN A 380 -17.76 -17.53 -8.24
C ASN A 380 -16.54 -16.91 -8.95
N LEU A 381 -15.51 -17.75 -9.17
CA LEU A 381 -14.24 -17.30 -9.74
C LEU A 381 -14.31 -16.98 -11.23
N TYR A 382 -15.28 -17.56 -11.93
CA TYR A 382 -15.39 -17.47 -13.38
C TYR A 382 -16.55 -16.55 -13.79
N CYS A 383 -16.43 -16.06 -15.02
CA CYS A 383 -17.47 -15.51 -15.85
C CYS A 383 -17.33 -16.17 -17.25
#